data_AF-A0A931J169-F1
#
_entry.id   AF-A0A931J169-F1
#
_cell.length_a   1.000
_cell.length_b   1.000
_cell.length_c   1.000
_cell.angle_alpha   90.00
_cell.angle_beta   90.00
_cell.angle_gamma   90.00
#
_symmetry.space_group_name_H-M   'P 1'
#
loop_
_entity.id
_entity.type
_entity.pdbx_description
1 polymer ?
#
loop_
_entity_poly.entity_id
_entity_poly.type
_entity_poly.pdbx_seq_one_letter_code
_entity_poly.pdbx_strand_id
1 'polypeptide(L)'
;MRYYLPTSSLSLTVVRSVSCDAADRALVATSVVPNLQHRADPKAEEWLDLSELRGAWADVDVKLEWTEDGRLKGINTASAGQGDSIIKAAAGLATALAGAAVVPFARTDLTDTQKACAWVRQAGDGHAIAITLRAGIALDGEPGPFMDFKPTADSAHAFEQVKPLLSELRHQVMGSETDSPPLQLAGAPSGPQIWSRWPGRIRVQVVDLGLEGKSKPQVIWNQALPIAQLGKRFALPLPKPALFGSSGFAVGFADSGAVTSVQLGSKGGLKAGLDGLSTLAKLPTDMTSAEAAALKAEADKLAQQQRLANCLLKPSDCK
;
A
#
# COMPACT_ATOMS: atom_id res chain seq x y z
N MET A 1 -26.54 -14.57 2.25
CA MET A 1 -26.08 -13.17 2.36
C MET A 1 -25.06 -12.89 1.28
N ARG A 2 -25.00 -11.67 0.76
CA ARG A 2 -24.14 -11.27 -0.36
C ARG A 2 -22.99 -10.39 0.12
N TYR A 3 -21.82 -10.52 -0.50
CA TYR A 3 -20.65 -9.65 -0.30
C TYR A 3 -19.79 -9.59 -1.56
N TYR A 4 -18.80 -8.70 -1.58
CA TYR A 4 -17.92 -8.52 -2.74
C TYR A 4 -16.46 -8.82 -2.42
N LEU A 5 -15.76 -9.38 -3.40
CA LEU A 5 -14.31 -9.48 -3.37
C LEU A 5 -13.66 -8.12 -3.66
N PRO A 6 -12.43 -7.88 -3.17
CA PRO A 6 -11.74 -6.63 -3.42
C PRO A 6 -11.15 -6.54 -4.84
N THR A 7 -11.13 -5.31 -5.36
CA THR A 7 -10.32 -4.88 -6.50
C THR A 7 -9.44 -3.70 -6.07
N SER A 8 -8.29 -3.54 -6.72
CA SER A 8 -7.35 -2.46 -6.46
C SER A 8 -7.33 -1.45 -7.60
N SER A 9 -7.07 -0.18 -7.25
CA SER A 9 -6.62 0.87 -8.16
C SER A 9 -5.31 1.46 -7.65
N LEU A 10 -4.35 1.69 -8.54
CA LEU A 10 -3.03 2.23 -8.19
C LEU A 10 -2.76 3.53 -8.96
N SER A 11 -2.27 4.52 -8.24
CA SER A 11 -1.65 5.72 -8.82
C SER A 11 -0.32 5.99 -8.15
N LEU A 12 0.61 6.58 -8.87
CA LEU A 12 1.89 7.06 -8.33
C LEU A 12 1.87 8.58 -8.28
N THR A 13 2.27 9.14 -7.14
CA THR A 13 2.57 10.57 -7.01
C THR A 13 4.08 10.74 -6.83
N VAL A 14 4.69 11.58 -7.64
CA VAL A 14 6.11 11.92 -7.53
C VAL A 14 6.24 13.38 -7.16
N VAL A 15 6.91 13.68 -6.06
CA VAL A 15 7.23 15.05 -5.66
C VAL A 15 8.71 15.30 -5.90
N ARG A 16 9.01 16.29 -6.75
CA ARG A 16 10.37 16.78 -6.99
C ARG A 16 10.53 18.15 -6.36
N SER A 17 11.41 18.25 -5.38
CA SER A 17 11.82 19.53 -4.79
C SER A 17 13.02 20.06 -5.55
N VAL A 18 12.88 21.24 -6.16
CA VAL A 18 13.91 21.90 -6.97
C VAL A 18 14.41 23.13 -6.22
N SER A 19 15.70 23.23 -6.02
CA SER A 19 16.37 24.44 -5.52
C SER A 19 17.59 24.74 -6.37
N CYS A 20 18.09 25.97 -6.31
CA CYS A 20 19.35 26.34 -6.95
C CYS A 20 20.28 27.02 -5.96
N ASP A 21 21.54 26.57 -5.93
CA ASP A 21 22.59 27.19 -5.12
C ASP A 21 23.08 28.52 -5.72
N ALA A 22 23.98 29.23 -5.06
CA ALA A 22 24.49 30.53 -5.55
C ALA A 22 25.24 30.46 -6.90
N ALA A 23 25.62 29.27 -7.37
CA ALA A 23 26.34 29.05 -8.63
C ALA A 23 25.39 28.59 -9.78
N ASP A 24 24.08 28.78 -9.61
CA ASP A 24 23.03 28.32 -10.53
C ASP A 24 23.06 26.80 -10.78
N ARG A 25 23.52 26.01 -9.80
CA ARG A 25 23.43 24.56 -9.87
C ARG A 25 22.11 24.12 -9.25
N ALA A 26 21.31 23.41 -10.03
CA ALA A 26 20.08 22.81 -9.54
C ALA A 26 20.39 21.64 -8.61
N LEU A 27 19.69 21.59 -7.47
CA LEU A 27 19.61 20.46 -6.57
C LEU A 27 18.17 19.95 -6.63
N VAL A 28 17.99 18.71 -7.08
CA VAL A 28 16.67 18.09 -7.25
C VAL A 28 16.57 16.88 -6.33
N ALA A 29 15.63 16.93 -5.39
CA ALA A 29 15.27 15.79 -4.54
C ALA A 29 13.95 15.19 -5.02
N THR A 30 13.93 13.88 -5.25
CA THR A 30 12.74 13.16 -5.74
C THR A 30 12.22 12.19 -4.68
N SER A 31 10.90 12.16 -4.50
CA SER A 31 10.19 11.18 -3.69
C SER A 31 9.04 10.59 -4.49
N VAL A 32 8.79 9.29 -4.32
CA VAL A 32 7.73 8.55 -5.01
C VAL A 32 6.81 7.97 -3.94
N VAL A 33 5.52 8.26 -4.03
CA VAL A 33 4.49 7.83 -3.08
C VAL A 33 3.43 7.04 -3.86
N PRO A 34 3.31 5.72 -3.65
CA PRO A 34 2.21 4.95 -4.21
C PRO A 34 0.90 5.25 -3.47
N ASN A 35 -0.18 5.46 -4.21
CA ASN A 35 -1.53 5.54 -3.69
C ASN A 35 -2.32 4.35 -4.21
N LEU A 36 -2.33 3.29 -3.40
CA LEU A 36 -3.07 2.06 -3.61
C LEU A 36 -4.39 2.12 -2.85
N GLN A 37 -5.50 1.97 -3.57
CA GLN A 37 -6.83 1.92 -2.98
C GLN A 37 -7.47 0.59 -3.29
N HIS A 38 -8.14 0.00 -2.30
CA HIS A 38 -8.96 -1.20 -2.47
C HIS A 38 -10.42 -0.84 -2.35
N ARG A 39 -11.24 -1.43 -3.21
CA ARG A 39 -12.70 -1.23 -3.25
C ARG A 39 -13.41 -2.54 -3.53
N ALA A 40 -14.71 -2.63 -3.25
CA ALA A 40 -15.56 -3.72 -3.68
C ALA A 40 -15.57 -3.84 -5.21
N ASP A 41 -15.41 -5.07 -5.70
CA ASP A 41 -15.57 -5.42 -7.11
C ASP A 41 -17.02 -5.86 -7.35
N PRO A 42 -17.88 -5.01 -7.96
CA PRO A 42 -19.27 -5.37 -8.19
C PRO A 42 -19.45 -6.55 -9.16
N LYS A 43 -18.38 -6.94 -9.89
CA LYS A 43 -18.39 -8.09 -10.80
C LYS A 43 -17.95 -9.39 -10.11
N ALA A 44 -17.34 -9.31 -8.94
CA ALA A 44 -16.88 -10.45 -8.16
C ALA A 44 -17.69 -10.58 -6.85
N GLU A 45 -18.98 -10.83 -7.03
CA GLU A 45 -19.94 -11.04 -5.95
C GLU A 45 -19.90 -12.48 -5.45
N GLU A 46 -20.07 -12.66 -4.14
CA GLU A 46 -20.09 -13.95 -3.46
C GLU A 46 -21.30 -14.04 -2.52
N TRP A 47 -21.72 -15.27 -2.25
CA TRP A 47 -22.85 -15.58 -1.38
C TRP A 47 -22.42 -16.50 -0.25
N LEU A 48 -22.77 -16.12 0.97
CA LEU A 48 -22.64 -16.94 2.17
C LEU A 48 -24.03 -17.38 2.62
N ASP A 49 -24.32 -18.69 2.53
CA ASP A 49 -25.53 -19.25 3.09
C ASP A 49 -25.33 -19.59 4.57
N LEU A 50 -25.94 -18.78 5.44
CA LEU A 50 -25.87 -18.98 6.88
C LEU A 50 -26.81 -20.11 7.35
N SER A 51 -27.75 -20.56 6.52
CA SER A 51 -28.64 -21.66 6.89
C SER A 51 -27.87 -22.97 7.01
N GLU A 52 -26.79 -23.15 6.24
CA GLU A 52 -25.90 -24.31 6.35
C GLU A 52 -25.11 -24.36 7.66
N LEU A 53 -25.01 -23.24 8.38
CA LEU A 53 -24.39 -23.17 9.70
C LEU A 53 -25.35 -23.55 10.83
N ARG A 54 -26.67 -23.60 10.55
CA ARG A 54 -27.66 -24.01 11.55
C ARG A 54 -27.68 -25.52 11.65
N GLY A 55 -27.08 -26.04 12.73
CA GLY A 55 -27.25 -27.44 13.10
C GLY A 55 -28.65 -27.67 13.67
N ALA A 56 -29.15 -28.90 13.60
CA ALA A 56 -30.44 -29.26 14.22
C ALA A 56 -30.47 -29.06 15.75
N TRP A 57 -29.31 -28.88 16.38
CA TRP A 57 -29.13 -28.88 17.84
C TRP A 57 -28.20 -27.77 18.36
N ALA A 58 -27.74 -26.85 17.51
CA ALA A 58 -26.76 -25.83 17.87
C ALA A 58 -27.14 -24.46 17.33
N ASP A 59 -27.24 -23.49 18.23
CA ASP A 59 -27.35 -22.07 17.89
C ASP A 59 -25.95 -21.50 17.65
N VAL A 60 -25.73 -20.95 16.46
CA VAL A 60 -24.47 -20.34 16.06
C VAL A 60 -24.70 -18.84 15.93
N ASP A 61 -24.07 -18.03 16.80
CA ASP A 61 -24.04 -16.59 16.60
C ASP A 61 -22.94 -16.27 15.60
N VAL A 62 -23.35 -15.78 14.43
CA VAL A 62 -22.44 -15.35 13.36
C VAL A 62 -22.44 -13.83 13.34
N LYS A 63 -21.35 -13.21 13.80
CA LYS A 63 -21.09 -11.79 13.61
C LYS A 63 -20.26 -11.61 12.34
N LEU A 64 -20.84 -10.93 11.36
CA LEU A 64 -20.15 -10.54 10.14
C LEU A 64 -19.85 -9.04 10.23
N GLU A 65 -18.66 -8.64 9.81
CA GLU A 65 -18.24 -7.24 9.76
C GLU A 65 -17.91 -6.86 8.32
N TRP A 66 -18.43 -5.73 7.86
CA TRP A 66 -18.19 -5.20 6.52
C TRP A 66 -17.48 -3.86 6.55
N THR A 67 -16.83 -3.56 5.44
CA THR A 67 -16.44 -2.21 5.10
C THR A 67 -17.65 -1.42 4.58
N GLU A 68 -17.53 -0.09 4.54
CA GLU A 68 -18.59 0.81 4.05
C GLU A 68 -18.97 0.53 2.58
N ASP A 69 -18.04 -0.02 1.79
CA ASP A 69 -18.23 -0.40 0.39
C ASP A 69 -18.71 -1.85 0.18
N GLY A 70 -19.01 -2.60 1.26
CA GLY A 70 -19.64 -3.93 1.18
C GLY A 70 -18.67 -5.11 1.01
N ARG A 71 -17.37 -4.90 1.20
CA ARG A 71 -16.39 -6.01 1.32
C ARG A 71 -16.49 -6.62 2.71
N LEU A 72 -16.13 -7.89 2.81
CA LEU A 72 -16.06 -8.59 4.09
C LEU A 72 -14.79 -8.18 4.84
N LYS A 73 -14.93 -7.57 6.01
CA LYS A 73 -13.83 -7.16 6.89
C LYS A 73 -13.45 -8.26 7.88
N GLY A 74 -14.44 -9.01 8.36
CA GLY A 74 -14.22 -10.10 9.28
C GLY A 74 -15.47 -10.92 9.52
N ILE A 75 -15.25 -12.11 10.04
CA ILE A 75 -16.29 -13.01 10.54
C ILE A 75 -15.85 -13.45 11.91
N ASN A 76 -16.74 -13.35 12.87
CA ASN A 76 -16.56 -13.91 14.19
C ASN A 76 -17.80 -14.76 14.49
N THR A 77 -17.64 -16.07 14.44
CA THR A 77 -18.64 -17.01 14.92
C THR A 77 -18.27 -17.39 16.35
N ALA A 78 -19.23 -17.21 17.24
CA ALA A 78 -19.15 -17.72 18.59
C ALA A 78 -20.45 -18.49 18.83
N SER A 79 -20.40 -19.78 19.14
CA SER A 79 -21.55 -20.41 19.81
C SER A 79 -21.42 -20.09 21.30
N ALA A 80 -22.19 -19.13 21.81
CA ALA A 80 -22.03 -18.62 23.16
C ALA A 80 -22.87 -19.38 24.20
N GLY A 81 -22.22 -19.82 25.28
CA GLY A 81 -22.75 -19.63 26.63
C GLY A 81 -22.28 -18.26 27.15
N GLN A 82 -23.15 -17.52 27.84
CA GLN A 82 -23.04 -16.08 28.14
C GLN A 82 -21.69 -15.62 28.73
N GLY A 83 -21.06 -14.60 28.12
CA GLY A 83 -19.91 -13.88 28.66
C GLY A 83 -19.16 -13.06 27.60
N ASP A 84 -19.08 -11.73 27.81
CA ASP A 84 -18.82 -10.72 26.76
C ASP A 84 -17.46 -9.97 26.92
N SER A 85 -17.09 -9.26 25.83
CA SER A 85 -16.21 -8.07 25.70
C SER A 85 -14.87 -8.13 24.93
N ILE A 86 -14.50 -6.93 24.44
CA ILE A 86 -13.79 -6.49 23.21
C ILE A 86 -12.31 -6.14 23.45
N ILE A 87 -11.43 -6.24 22.44
CA ILE A 87 -10.19 -5.42 22.37
C ILE A 87 -9.91 -4.88 20.94
N LYS A 88 -9.72 -3.55 20.87
CA LYS A 88 -9.04 -2.80 19.79
C LYS A 88 -7.55 -2.68 20.13
N ALA A 89 -6.66 -2.83 19.16
CA ALA A 89 -5.27 -2.40 19.32
C ALA A 89 -4.76 -1.66 18.09
N ALA A 90 -4.24 -0.47 18.34
CA ALA A 90 -3.41 0.34 17.47
C ALA A 90 -1.94 0.15 17.88
N ALA A 91 -1.00 0.23 16.93
CA ALA A 91 0.33 0.85 17.06
C ALA A 91 1.32 0.34 15.99
N GLY A 92 2.17 1.26 15.52
CA GLY A 92 3.62 1.10 15.66
C GLY A 92 4.47 0.70 14.45
N LEU A 93 4.91 1.73 13.69
CA LEU A 93 6.32 2.07 13.35
C LEU A 93 7.28 1.11 12.58
N ALA A 94 7.96 1.75 11.60
CA ALA A 94 9.32 1.51 11.03
C ALA A 94 9.49 0.28 10.09
N THR A 95 10.21 0.28 8.95
CA THR A 95 11.03 1.24 8.18
C THR A 95 11.33 0.58 6.81
N ALA A 96 11.57 1.34 5.73
CA ALA A 96 12.60 0.98 4.74
C ALA A 96 13.06 2.19 3.91
N LEU A 97 14.32 2.58 4.11
CA LEU A 97 15.02 3.62 3.38
C LEU A 97 15.68 3.02 2.13
N ALA A 98 15.33 3.53 0.95
CA ALA A 98 16.16 3.39 -0.25
C ALA A 98 16.08 4.67 -1.10
N GLY A 99 17.24 5.19 -1.52
CA GLY A 99 17.39 6.00 -2.72
C GLY A 99 16.92 7.46 -2.70
N ALA A 100 17.53 8.33 -1.87
CA ALA A 100 17.60 9.75 -2.25
C ALA A 100 18.91 9.95 -3.02
N ALA A 101 18.88 9.81 -4.35
CA ALA A 101 20.04 10.10 -5.19
C ALA A 101 20.14 11.62 -5.38
N VAL A 102 21.14 12.25 -4.75
CA VAL A 102 21.54 13.62 -5.07
C VAL A 102 22.49 13.53 -6.27
N VAL A 103 21.98 13.80 -7.47
CA VAL A 103 22.79 13.77 -8.69
C VAL A 103 23.27 15.19 -9.01
N PRO A 104 24.58 15.49 -8.96
CA PRO A 104 25.10 16.77 -9.41
C PRO A 104 25.00 16.86 -10.94
N PHE A 105 24.32 17.88 -11.46
CA PHE A 105 24.07 18.04 -12.89
C PHE A 105 25.22 18.77 -13.62
N ALA A 106 25.57 18.31 -14.83
CA ALA A 106 26.48 18.99 -15.75
C ALA A 106 25.73 19.98 -16.67
N ARG A 107 26.35 21.14 -16.94
CA ARG A 107 25.76 22.35 -17.56
C ARG A 107 25.06 22.08 -18.91
N THR A 108 23.80 22.47 -19.04
CA THR A 108 23.10 22.71 -20.32
C THR A 108 23.41 24.14 -20.74
N ASP A 109 22.95 24.58 -21.92
CA ASP A 109 23.04 25.98 -22.33
C ASP A 109 22.78 26.90 -21.13
N LEU A 110 23.84 27.63 -20.75
CA LEU A 110 23.91 28.32 -19.47
C LEU A 110 22.70 29.23 -19.28
N THR A 111 22.20 29.79 -20.39
CA THR A 111 21.10 30.75 -20.44
C THR A 111 19.78 30.19 -19.91
N ASP A 112 19.37 28.98 -20.31
CA ASP A 112 18.07 28.43 -19.90
C ASP A 112 18.12 27.84 -18.49
N THR A 113 19.25 27.25 -18.10
CA THR A 113 19.49 26.78 -16.74
C THR A 113 19.49 27.96 -15.76
N GLN A 114 20.17 29.06 -16.10
CA GLN A 114 20.21 30.27 -15.28
C GLN A 114 18.83 30.93 -15.16
N LYS A 115 18.07 31.02 -16.25
CA LYS A 115 16.68 31.54 -16.21
C LYS A 115 15.80 30.69 -15.30
N ALA A 116 15.84 29.37 -15.43
CA ALA A 116 15.07 28.48 -14.58
C ALA A 116 15.48 28.60 -13.11
N CYS A 117 16.79 28.68 -12.81
CA CYS A 117 17.27 28.89 -11.45
C CYS A 117 16.90 30.26 -10.86
N ALA A 118 16.95 31.33 -11.67
CA ALA A 118 16.48 32.65 -11.25
C ALA A 118 14.98 32.61 -10.92
N TRP A 119 14.17 31.95 -11.75
CA TRP A 119 12.75 31.73 -11.48
C TRP A 119 12.53 30.94 -10.19
N VAL A 120 13.28 29.85 -9.96
CA VAL A 120 13.18 29.04 -8.72
C VAL A 120 13.46 29.90 -7.49
N ARG A 121 14.51 30.72 -7.51
CA ARG A 121 14.82 31.60 -6.37
C ARG A 121 13.74 32.65 -6.15
N GLN A 122 13.19 33.22 -7.22
CA GLN A 122 12.15 34.22 -7.13
C GLN A 122 10.82 33.63 -6.64
N ALA A 123 10.35 32.55 -7.26
CA ALA A 123 9.06 31.93 -6.94
C ALA A 123 9.09 31.17 -5.60
N GLY A 124 10.25 30.67 -5.19
CA GLY A 124 10.45 30.01 -3.89
C GLY A 124 10.83 30.95 -2.75
N ASP A 125 11.00 32.26 -2.99
CA ASP A 125 11.55 33.21 -2.00
C ASP A 125 12.87 32.70 -1.36
N GLY A 126 13.74 32.16 -2.21
CA GLY A 126 14.99 31.51 -1.80
C GLY A 126 14.85 30.08 -1.23
N HIS A 127 13.65 29.52 -1.17
CA HIS A 127 13.39 28.13 -0.79
C HIS A 127 13.22 27.21 -2.02
N ALA A 128 13.24 25.90 -1.77
CA ALA A 128 12.94 24.91 -2.81
C ALA A 128 11.46 24.98 -3.24
N ILE A 129 11.20 24.78 -4.53
CA ILE A 129 9.85 24.65 -5.08
C ILE A 129 9.52 23.17 -5.24
N ALA A 130 8.33 22.77 -4.80
CA ALA A 130 7.83 21.41 -4.98
C ALA A 130 7.03 21.30 -6.28
N ILE A 131 7.37 20.28 -7.07
CA ILE A 131 6.69 19.92 -8.31
C ILE A 131 6.05 18.54 -8.11
N THR A 132 4.72 18.49 -8.20
CA THR A 132 3.97 17.25 -8.04
C THR A 132 3.55 16.70 -9.38
N LEU A 133 4.01 15.49 -9.68
CA LEU A 133 3.65 14.72 -10.86
C LEU A 133 2.79 13.52 -10.48
N ARG A 134 1.89 13.09 -11.36
CA ARG A 134 1.03 11.93 -11.15
C ARG A 134 0.96 11.03 -12.37
N ALA A 135 0.77 9.74 -12.11
CA ALA A 135 0.45 8.74 -13.11
C ALA A 135 -0.57 7.73 -12.54
N GLY A 136 -1.55 7.34 -13.37
CA GLY A 136 -2.40 6.19 -13.10
C GLY A 136 -1.74 4.93 -13.65
N ILE A 137 -1.79 3.83 -12.89
CA ILE A 137 -1.18 2.56 -13.27
C ILE A 137 -2.29 1.58 -13.67
N ALA A 138 -2.22 1.06 -14.90
CA ALA A 138 -3.06 -0.05 -15.30
C ALA A 138 -2.62 -1.33 -14.55
N LEU A 139 -3.60 -2.09 -14.06
CA LEU A 139 -3.40 -3.27 -13.22
C LEU A 139 -3.87 -4.54 -13.93
N ASP A 140 -3.46 -4.70 -15.18
CA ASP A 140 -3.70 -5.89 -16.00
C ASP A 140 -2.72 -7.04 -15.68
N GLY A 141 -1.63 -6.74 -14.98
CA GLY A 141 -0.64 -7.73 -14.51
C GLY A 141 0.46 -8.03 -15.53
N GLU A 142 0.38 -7.44 -16.72
CA GLU A 142 1.37 -7.62 -17.78
C GLU A 142 2.46 -6.54 -17.69
N PRO A 143 3.71 -6.87 -18.06
CA PRO A 143 4.74 -5.86 -18.21
C PRO A 143 4.33 -4.82 -19.26
N GLY A 144 4.26 -3.56 -18.84
CA GLY A 144 3.88 -2.44 -19.71
C GLY A 144 5.08 -1.75 -20.34
N PRO A 145 4.88 -0.88 -21.33
CA PRO A 145 5.91 0.08 -21.75
C PRO A 145 6.22 1.09 -20.62
N PHE A 146 7.31 1.82 -20.77
CA PHE A 146 7.53 3.02 -19.95
C PHE A 146 6.48 4.08 -20.28
N MET A 147 5.90 4.65 -19.23
CA MET A 147 4.85 5.65 -19.30
C MET A 147 5.29 6.92 -18.56
N ASP A 148 4.91 8.08 -19.09
CA ASP A 148 5.32 9.36 -18.54
C ASP A 148 4.46 9.77 -17.35
N PHE A 149 5.07 10.55 -16.45
CA PHE A 149 4.33 11.29 -15.43
C PHE A 149 3.81 12.61 -15.99
N LYS A 150 2.63 13.04 -15.54
CA LYS A 150 2.06 14.35 -15.89
C LYS A 150 2.09 15.27 -14.67
N PRO A 151 2.42 16.57 -14.83
CA PRO A 151 2.28 17.51 -13.73
C PRO A 151 0.82 17.63 -13.32
N THR A 152 0.60 17.76 -12.03
CA THR A 152 -0.70 18.15 -11.47
C THR A 152 -1.07 19.58 -11.89
N ALA A 153 -2.36 19.94 -11.84
CA ALA A 153 -2.82 21.25 -12.29
C ALA A 153 -2.14 22.41 -11.55
N ASP A 154 -1.93 22.26 -10.24
CA ASP A 154 -1.22 23.20 -9.38
C ASP A 154 0.29 23.27 -9.66
N SER A 155 0.89 22.20 -10.19
CA SER A 155 2.32 22.14 -10.53
C SER A 155 2.62 22.45 -12.00
N ALA A 156 1.62 22.57 -12.87
CA ALA A 156 1.82 22.66 -14.31
C ALA A 156 2.66 23.88 -14.74
N HIS A 157 2.34 25.07 -14.22
CA HIS A 157 3.10 26.28 -14.54
C HIS A 157 4.54 26.18 -14.04
N ALA A 158 4.73 25.76 -12.78
CA ALA A 158 6.05 25.60 -12.20
C ALA A 158 6.90 24.56 -12.96
N PHE A 159 6.28 23.44 -13.36
CA PHE A 159 6.93 22.39 -14.13
C PHE A 159 7.52 22.92 -15.44
N GLU A 160 6.78 23.72 -16.21
CA GLU A 160 7.29 24.30 -17.45
C GLU A 160 8.48 25.25 -17.22
N GLN A 161 8.45 26.04 -16.14
CA GLN A 161 9.55 26.97 -15.81
C GLN A 161 10.83 26.24 -15.40
N VAL A 162 10.72 25.10 -14.71
CA VAL A 162 11.87 24.34 -14.22
C VAL A 162 12.23 23.14 -15.09
N LYS A 163 11.51 22.91 -16.20
CA LYS A 163 11.73 21.78 -17.12
C LYS A 163 13.20 21.62 -17.55
N PRO A 164 13.97 22.69 -17.85
CA PRO A 164 15.39 22.55 -18.19
C PRO A 164 16.27 21.99 -17.05
N LEU A 165 15.80 22.06 -15.80
CA LEU A 165 16.49 21.55 -14.60
C LEU A 165 16.06 20.11 -14.25
N LEU A 166 15.01 19.60 -14.88
CA LEU A 166 14.40 18.32 -14.55
C LEU A 166 14.72 17.27 -15.62
N SER A 167 15.26 16.15 -15.18
CA SER A 167 15.32 14.93 -16.01
C SER A 167 13.93 14.34 -16.26
N GLU A 168 13.77 13.55 -17.31
CA GLU A 168 12.51 12.88 -17.58
C GLU A 168 12.30 11.71 -16.61
N LEU A 169 11.11 11.64 -15.99
CA LEU A 169 10.71 10.51 -15.14
C LEU A 169 9.70 9.65 -15.87
N ARG A 170 9.93 8.34 -15.87
CA ARG A 170 8.99 7.35 -16.38
C ARG A 170 8.74 6.26 -15.36
N HIS A 171 7.60 5.61 -15.48
CA HIS A 171 7.27 4.42 -14.70
C HIS A 171 6.99 3.23 -15.60
N GLN A 172 7.17 2.03 -15.06
CA GLN A 172 6.90 0.78 -15.75
C GLN A 172 6.37 -0.25 -14.76
N VAL A 173 5.34 -0.99 -15.19
CA VAL A 173 4.97 -2.26 -14.57
C VAL A 173 5.93 -3.32 -15.08
N MET A 174 6.69 -3.93 -14.17
CA MET A 174 7.69 -4.96 -14.50
C MET A 174 7.08 -6.36 -14.66
N GLY A 175 5.84 -6.54 -14.18
CA GLY A 175 5.12 -7.80 -14.20
C GLY A 175 4.37 -8.04 -12.89
N SER A 176 3.70 -9.18 -12.81
CA SER A 176 2.96 -9.62 -11.64
C SER A 176 3.42 -10.99 -11.13
N GLU A 177 3.30 -11.17 -9.83
CA GLU A 177 3.59 -12.42 -9.12
C GLU A 177 2.32 -12.79 -8.36
N THR A 178 1.84 -14.03 -8.53
CA THR A 178 0.69 -14.51 -7.77
C THR A 178 1.17 -15.44 -6.67
N ASP A 179 1.14 -14.96 -5.44
CA ASP A 179 1.43 -15.78 -4.27
C ASP A 179 0.33 -16.81 -4.04
N SER A 180 0.72 -17.96 -3.49
CA SER A 180 -0.28 -18.92 -2.99
C SER A 180 -0.81 -18.42 -1.65
N PRO A 181 -2.12 -18.57 -1.36
CA PRO A 181 -2.65 -18.26 -0.04
C PRO A 181 -1.87 -19.06 1.01
N PRO A 182 -1.53 -18.46 2.16
CA PRO A 182 -0.73 -19.12 3.19
C PRO A 182 -1.47 -20.29 3.82
N LEU A 183 -2.80 -20.31 3.70
CA LEU A 183 -3.66 -21.36 4.18
C LEU A 183 -4.19 -22.19 3.01
N GLN A 184 -3.66 -23.40 2.86
CA GLN A 184 -4.23 -24.44 2.02
C GLN A 184 -4.83 -25.51 2.93
N LEU A 185 -6.14 -25.49 3.11
CA LEU A 185 -6.82 -26.53 3.89
C LEU A 185 -6.96 -27.77 3.01
N ALA A 186 -6.06 -28.73 3.21
CA ALA A 186 -6.09 -30.00 2.51
C ALA A 186 -7.35 -30.78 2.92
N GLY A 187 -8.16 -31.17 1.91
CA GLY A 187 -9.44 -31.84 2.12
C GLY A 187 -10.54 -30.84 2.48
N ALA A 188 -11.13 -30.20 1.47
CA ALA A 188 -12.27 -29.32 1.67
C ALA A 188 -13.41 -30.12 2.31
N PRO A 189 -13.79 -29.84 3.58
CA PRO A 189 -14.96 -30.48 4.16
C PRO A 189 -16.20 -30.05 3.37
N SER A 190 -17.16 -30.96 3.21
CA SER A 190 -18.50 -30.60 2.73
C SER A 190 -19.15 -29.68 3.76
N GLY A 191 -19.27 -28.39 3.46
CA GLY A 191 -19.83 -27.40 4.37
C GLY A 191 -19.73 -25.98 3.82
N PRO A 192 -20.31 -25.00 4.53
CA PRO A 192 -20.32 -23.61 4.10
C PRO A 192 -18.89 -23.07 4.02
N GLN A 193 -18.63 -22.28 2.99
CA GLN A 193 -17.32 -21.70 2.72
C GLN A 193 -17.44 -20.20 2.52
N ILE A 194 -16.44 -19.48 3.00
CA ILE A 194 -16.25 -18.05 2.72
C ILE A 194 -15.18 -17.95 1.65
N TRP A 195 -15.55 -17.39 0.50
CA TRP A 195 -14.61 -17.02 -0.52
C TRP A 195 -13.91 -15.72 -0.15
N SER A 196 -12.59 -15.70 -0.31
CA SER A 196 -11.80 -14.48 -0.27
C SER A 196 -10.74 -14.50 -1.38
N ARG A 197 -9.94 -13.45 -1.48
CA ARG A 197 -8.89 -13.29 -2.48
C ARG A 197 -7.56 -12.99 -1.82
N TRP A 198 -6.59 -13.86 -2.01
CA TRP A 198 -5.22 -13.62 -1.58
C TRP A 198 -4.56 -12.75 -2.64
N PRO A 199 -4.19 -11.49 -2.35
CA PRO A 199 -3.74 -10.55 -3.37
C PRO A 199 -2.48 -11.06 -4.08
N GLY A 200 -2.40 -10.80 -5.38
CA GLY A 200 -1.15 -10.91 -6.12
C GLY A 200 -0.28 -9.70 -5.82
N ARG A 201 0.92 -9.66 -6.38
CA ARG A 201 1.84 -8.55 -6.29
C ARG A 201 2.15 -8.04 -7.69
N ILE A 202 2.16 -6.72 -7.86
CA ILE A 202 2.68 -6.09 -9.07
C ILE A 202 3.97 -5.37 -8.72
N ARG A 203 5.02 -5.55 -9.53
CA ARG A 203 6.27 -4.81 -9.32
C ARG A 203 6.27 -3.58 -10.20
N VAL A 204 6.37 -2.41 -9.58
CA VAL A 204 6.36 -1.13 -10.29
C VAL A 204 7.71 -0.44 -10.06
N GLN A 205 8.26 0.08 -11.15
CA GLN A 205 9.54 0.78 -11.16
C GLN A 205 9.34 2.21 -11.63
N VAL A 206 10.02 3.16 -10.99
CA VAL A 206 10.19 4.53 -11.48
C VAL A 206 11.65 4.72 -11.84
N VAL A 207 11.87 5.16 -13.08
CA VAL A 207 13.19 5.41 -13.65
C VAL A 207 13.31 6.89 -13.96
N ASP A 208 14.43 7.45 -13.52
CA ASP A 208 14.90 8.76 -13.93
C ASP A 208 15.82 8.57 -15.13
N LEU A 209 15.42 9.05 -16.31
CA LEU A 209 16.17 8.86 -17.55
C LEU A 209 17.44 9.72 -17.62
N GLY A 210 17.63 10.62 -16.66
CA GLY A 210 18.67 11.62 -16.71
C GLY A 210 18.33 12.79 -17.63
N LEU A 211 19.26 13.74 -17.72
CA LEU A 211 19.20 14.77 -18.75
C LEU A 211 19.83 14.21 -20.02
N GLU A 212 19.23 14.52 -21.17
CA GLU A 212 19.66 14.01 -22.48
C GLU A 212 21.18 14.14 -22.67
N GLY A 213 21.86 12.99 -22.87
CA GLY A 213 23.30 12.91 -23.10
C GLY A 213 24.20 13.13 -21.88
N LYS A 214 23.66 13.31 -20.67
CA LYS A 214 24.45 13.71 -19.48
C LYS A 214 24.47 12.71 -18.35
N SER A 215 23.40 11.95 -18.16
CA SER A 215 23.33 10.93 -17.12
C SER A 215 22.71 9.65 -17.67
N LYS A 216 23.14 8.52 -17.10
CA LYS A 216 22.56 7.22 -17.41
C LYS A 216 21.20 7.13 -16.71
N PRO A 217 20.22 6.45 -17.32
CA PRO A 217 18.98 6.11 -16.64
C PRO A 217 19.25 5.41 -15.30
N GLN A 218 18.56 5.83 -14.25
CA GLN A 218 18.69 5.28 -12.91
C GLN A 218 17.32 4.90 -12.34
N VAL A 219 17.27 3.75 -11.68
CA VAL A 219 16.07 3.32 -10.95
C VAL A 219 16.02 4.07 -9.62
N ILE A 220 15.02 4.92 -9.45
CA ILE A 220 14.87 5.73 -8.22
C ILE A 220 13.87 5.13 -7.24
N TRP A 221 12.96 4.28 -7.72
CA TRP A 221 11.99 3.58 -6.88
C TRP A 221 11.59 2.26 -7.54
N ASN A 222 11.48 1.19 -6.75
CA ASN A 222 11.12 -0.14 -7.21
C ASN A 222 10.48 -0.90 -6.06
N GLN A 223 9.17 -1.14 -6.12
CA GLN A 223 8.44 -1.87 -5.08
C GLN A 223 7.42 -2.84 -5.66
N ALA A 224 7.16 -3.90 -4.89
CA ALA A 224 6.06 -4.83 -5.13
C ALA A 224 4.85 -4.42 -4.29
N LEU A 225 3.69 -4.25 -4.92
CA LEU A 225 2.47 -3.75 -4.28
C LEU A 225 1.35 -4.80 -4.35
N PRO A 226 0.52 -4.97 -3.29
CA PRO A 226 -0.58 -5.92 -3.28
C PRO A 226 -1.72 -5.51 -4.21
N ILE A 227 -1.99 -6.29 -5.24
CA ILE A 227 -3.10 -6.06 -6.15
C ILE A 227 -4.12 -7.17 -5.97
N ALA A 228 -5.29 -6.80 -5.45
CA ALA A 228 -6.33 -7.74 -5.08
C ALA A 228 -6.71 -8.62 -6.28
N GLN A 229 -7.07 -8.02 -7.42
CA GLN A 229 -7.56 -8.72 -8.61
C GLN A 229 -6.53 -9.63 -9.31
N LEU A 230 -5.23 -9.45 -9.06
CA LEU A 230 -4.17 -10.33 -9.58
C LEU A 230 -3.95 -11.57 -8.68
N GLY A 231 -4.70 -11.64 -7.58
CA GLY A 231 -4.64 -12.67 -6.58
C GLY A 231 -5.40 -13.95 -6.93
N LYS A 232 -5.20 -14.98 -6.11
CA LYS A 232 -5.98 -16.22 -6.18
C LYS A 232 -7.20 -16.13 -5.27
N ARG A 233 -8.36 -16.50 -5.82
CA ARG A 233 -9.53 -16.81 -4.99
C ARG A 233 -9.23 -18.06 -4.17
N PHE A 234 -9.66 -18.06 -2.91
CA PHE A 234 -9.58 -19.23 -2.05
C PHE A 234 -10.81 -19.30 -1.15
N ALA A 235 -11.15 -20.51 -0.75
CA ALA A 235 -12.26 -20.80 0.13
C ALA A 235 -11.74 -21.07 1.55
N LEU A 236 -12.36 -20.43 2.52
CA LEU A 236 -12.20 -20.70 3.95
C LEU A 236 -13.42 -21.50 4.40
N PRO A 237 -13.28 -22.81 4.68
CA PRO A 237 -14.36 -23.61 5.20
C PRO A 237 -14.71 -23.12 6.59
N LEU A 238 -16.00 -22.93 6.82
CA LEU A 238 -16.54 -22.69 8.14
C LEU A 238 -16.67 -24.04 8.85
N PRO A 239 -16.12 -24.19 10.06
CA PRO A 239 -16.29 -25.41 10.83
C PRO A 239 -17.78 -25.61 11.11
N LYS A 240 -18.27 -26.83 10.90
CA LYS A 240 -19.62 -27.19 11.35
C LYS A 240 -19.69 -27.05 12.87
N PRO A 241 -20.82 -26.58 13.42
CA PRO A 241 -21.00 -26.56 14.86
C PRO A 241 -20.85 -27.98 15.41
N ALA A 242 -20.15 -28.11 16.54
CA ALA A 242 -20.05 -29.38 17.23
C ALA A 242 -21.41 -29.76 17.84
N LEU A 243 -21.73 -31.05 17.89
CA LEU A 243 -22.95 -31.54 18.58
C LEU A 243 -22.90 -31.28 20.08
N PHE A 244 -21.69 -31.19 20.65
CA PHE A 244 -21.46 -30.93 22.07
C PHE A 244 -20.23 -30.02 22.24
N GLY A 245 -20.29 -29.09 23.20
CA GLY A 245 -19.25 -28.09 23.45
C GLY A 245 -19.37 -26.86 22.55
N SER A 246 -18.61 -25.80 22.84
CA SER A 246 -18.61 -24.57 22.02
C SER A 246 -17.41 -24.53 21.09
N SER A 247 -17.66 -24.27 19.80
CA SER A 247 -16.65 -23.90 18.83
C SER A 247 -16.76 -22.40 18.49
N GLY A 248 -15.62 -21.75 18.31
CA GLY A 248 -15.51 -20.39 17.82
C GLY A 248 -14.62 -20.37 16.58
N PHE A 249 -15.04 -19.65 15.55
CA PHE A 249 -14.23 -19.40 14.37
C PHE A 249 -14.23 -17.89 14.10
N ALA A 250 -13.06 -17.27 14.13
CA ALA A 250 -12.93 -15.88 13.70
C ALA A 250 -11.90 -15.75 12.58
N VAL A 251 -12.21 -14.94 11.57
CA VAL A 251 -11.28 -14.55 10.51
C VAL A 251 -11.33 -13.05 10.30
N GLY A 252 -10.17 -12.42 10.19
CA GLY A 252 -10.03 -11.02 9.80
C GLY A 252 -9.42 -10.91 8.40
N PHE A 253 -9.86 -9.92 7.63
CA PHE A 253 -9.33 -9.61 6.30
C PHE A 253 -8.74 -8.21 6.25
N ALA A 254 -7.67 -8.05 5.49
CA ALA A 254 -7.13 -6.75 5.09
C ALA A 254 -7.99 -6.15 3.97
N ASP A 255 -7.76 -4.88 3.67
CA ASP A 255 -8.45 -4.21 2.56
C ASP A 255 -8.19 -4.89 1.19
N SER A 256 -7.01 -5.48 1.01
CA SER A 256 -6.66 -6.25 -0.19
C SER A 256 -7.38 -7.60 -0.31
N GLY A 257 -8.12 -8.04 0.73
CA GLY A 257 -8.73 -9.36 0.82
C GLY A 257 -7.84 -10.42 1.47
N ALA A 258 -6.57 -10.11 1.72
CA ALA A 258 -5.66 -10.99 2.42
C ALA A 258 -6.18 -11.33 3.82
N VAL A 259 -6.06 -12.59 4.23
CA VAL A 259 -6.39 -13.00 5.60
C VAL A 259 -5.31 -12.47 6.55
N THR A 260 -5.73 -11.71 7.55
CA THR A 260 -4.84 -11.13 8.58
C THR A 260 -4.85 -11.93 9.87
N SER A 261 -5.93 -12.66 10.15
CA SER A 261 -6.06 -13.49 11.35
C SER A 261 -7.03 -14.63 11.09
N VAL A 262 -6.73 -15.80 11.66
CA VAL A 262 -7.66 -16.93 11.78
C VAL A 262 -7.58 -17.41 13.21
N GLN A 263 -8.71 -17.52 13.88
CA GLN A 263 -8.84 -18.05 15.23
C GLN A 263 -9.80 -19.22 15.19
N LEU A 264 -9.33 -20.37 15.66
CA LEU A 264 -10.14 -21.57 15.89
C LEU A 264 -10.10 -21.83 17.39
N GLY A 265 -11.25 -21.76 18.07
CA GLY A 265 -11.38 -22.05 19.48
C GLY A 265 -12.32 -23.22 19.71
N SER A 266 -11.88 -24.27 20.40
CA SER A 266 -12.78 -25.23 21.04
C SER A 266 -12.69 -25.01 22.55
N LYS A 267 -13.71 -24.39 23.16
CA LYS A 267 -13.72 -24.25 24.63
C LYS A 267 -14.24 -25.55 25.23
N GLY A 268 -13.32 -26.49 25.47
CA GLY A 268 -13.48 -27.52 26.47
C GLY A 268 -12.59 -27.21 27.68
N GLY A 269 -13.13 -26.57 28.72
CA GLY A 269 -12.49 -26.45 30.03
C GLY A 269 -11.70 -25.15 30.32
N LEU A 270 -12.27 -24.35 31.22
CA LEU A 270 -11.75 -23.17 31.94
C LEU A 270 -10.22 -22.85 31.88
N LYS A 271 -9.93 -21.59 31.48
CA LYS A 271 -8.82 -20.73 31.94
C LYS A 271 -7.36 -20.91 31.47
N ALA A 272 -7.04 -21.80 30.53
CA ALA A 272 -5.65 -21.90 30.00
C ALA A 272 -5.45 -21.39 28.54
N GLY A 273 -6.47 -20.81 27.91
CA GLY A 273 -6.56 -20.75 26.45
C GLY A 273 -6.37 -19.40 25.75
N LEU A 274 -5.69 -18.41 26.33
CA LEU A 274 -5.26 -17.20 25.59
C LEU A 274 -3.76 -17.17 25.30
N ASP A 275 -2.94 -17.97 25.99
CA ASP A 275 -1.50 -18.09 25.71
C ASP A 275 -1.17 -19.19 24.68
N GLY A 276 -2.11 -20.11 24.43
CA GLY A 276 -1.95 -21.24 23.49
C GLY A 276 -2.33 -20.95 22.03
N LEU A 277 -2.84 -19.75 21.71
CA LEU A 277 -3.24 -19.32 20.36
C LEU A 277 -2.16 -18.47 19.66
N SER A 278 -0.90 -18.66 20.05
CA SER A 278 0.29 -18.00 19.49
C SER A 278 0.92 -18.78 18.32
N THR A 279 0.38 -19.93 17.92
CA THR A 279 0.97 -20.80 16.88
C THR A 279 0.34 -20.72 15.49
N LEU A 280 -0.61 -19.80 15.26
CA LEU A 280 -0.62 -19.10 13.97
C LEU A 280 0.34 -17.93 14.12
N ALA A 281 1.63 -18.29 14.05
CA ALA A 281 2.74 -17.36 13.89
C ALA A 281 2.27 -16.25 12.96
N LYS A 282 2.24 -15.02 13.47
CA LYS A 282 1.89 -13.78 12.75
C LYS A 282 2.07 -14.01 11.25
N LEU A 283 0.98 -14.38 10.56
CA LEU A 283 0.97 -14.28 9.10
C LEU A 283 1.44 -12.85 8.83
N PRO A 284 2.43 -12.61 7.95
CA PRO A 284 3.05 -11.31 7.80
C PRO A 284 1.94 -10.27 7.58
N THR A 285 1.54 -9.65 8.68
CA THR A 285 0.47 -8.66 8.79
C THR A 285 1.04 -7.28 8.48
N ASP A 286 2.32 -7.27 8.11
CA ASP A 286 3.18 -6.19 7.65
C ASP A 286 2.59 -5.37 6.49
N MET A 287 1.46 -5.73 5.91
CA MET A 287 0.81 -4.84 4.94
C MET A 287 0.20 -3.62 5.61
N THR A 288 -0.78 -3.74 6.50
CA THR A 288 -1.61 -2.57 6.84
C THR A 288 -0.97 -1.61 7.87
N SER A 289 -0.25 -2.13 8.87
CA SER A 289 0.46 -1.27 9.84
C SER A 289 1.79 -0.77 9.29
N ALA A 290 2.51 -1.59 8.51
CA ALA A 290 3.77 -1.15 7.92
C ALA A 290 3.55 -0.19 6.73
N GLU A 291 2.47 -0.32 5.95
CA GLU A 291 2.15 0.66 4.89
C GLU A 291 1.73 2.02 5.47
N ALA A 292 0.88 2.04 6.51
CA ALA A 292 0.52 3.30 7.17
C ALA A 292 1.74 3.94 7.87
N ALA A 293 2.62 3.13 8.45
CA ALA A 293 3.90 3.60 8.98
C ALA A 293 4.86 4.06 7.88
N ALA A 294 4.86 3.42 6.70
CA ALA A 294 5.67 3.81 5.55
C ALA A 294 5.24 5.17 5.02
N LEU A 295 3.94 5.42 4.88
CA LEU A 295 3.38 6.72 4.45
C LEU A 295 3.76 7.86 5.41
N LYS A 296 3.66 7.65 6.72
CA LYS A 296 4.07 8.66 7.70
C LYS A 296 5.59 8.87 7.69
N ALA A 297 6.37 7.80 7.59
CA ALA A 297 7.83 7.89 7.49
C ALA A 297 8.28 8.60 6.20
N GLU A 298 7.55 8.43 5.10
CA GLU A 298 7.77 9.21 3.86
C GLU A 298 7.49 10.70 4.07
N ALA A 299 6.40 11.05 4.77
CA ALA A 299 6.11 12.45 5.11
C ALA A 299 7.21 13.07 5.99
N ASP A 300 7.68 12.34 7.01
CA ASP A 300 8.79 12.77 7.87
C ASP A 300 10.10 12.89 7.09
N LYS A 301 10.36 11.99 6.13
CA LYS A 301 11.52 12.05 5.24
C LYS A 301 11.45 13.25 4.30
N LEU A 302 10.28 13.55 3.74
CA LEU A 302 10.05 14.77 2.96
C LEU A 302 10.34 16.01 3.81
N ALA A 303 9.88 16.04 5.06
CA ALA A 303 10.18 17.12 5.99
C ALA A 303 11.68 17.21 6.31
N GLN A 304 12.37 16.08 6.50
CA GLN A 304 13.83 16.05 6.71
C GLN A 304 14.60 16.49 5.47
N GLN A 305 14.15 16.10 4.26
CA GLN A 305 14.74 16.53 3.00
C GLN A 305 14.57 18.03 2.79
N GLN A 306 13.40 18.58 3.13
CA GLN A 306 13.18 20.03 3.14
C GLN A 306 14.11 20.73 4.13
N ARG A 307 14.30 20.18 5.34
CA ARG A 307 15.26 20.72 6.31
C ARG A 307 16.69 20.67 5.79
N LEU A 308 17.13 19.54 5.24
CA LEU A 308 18.49 19.39 4.68
C LEU A 308 18.71 20.33 3.50
N ALA A 309 17.75 20.45 2.58
CA ALA A 309 17.81 21.38 1.47
C ALA A 309 17.91 22.83 1.99
N ASN A 310 17.10 23.20 2.98
CA ASN A 310 17.18 24.52 3.62
C ASN A 310 18.55 24.75 4.29
N CYS A 311 19.11 23.74 4.96
CA CYS A 311 20.44 23.80 5.56
C CYS A 311 21.56 24.00 4.54
N LEU A 312 21.48 23.33 3.38
CA LEU A 312 22.47 23.50 2.30
C LEU A 312 22.37 24.90 1.66
N LEU A 313 21.18 25.48 1.60
CA LEU A 313 20.96 26.83 1.07
C LEU A 313 21.38 27.92 2.06
N LYS A 314 21.12 27.72 3.36
CA LYS A 314 21.45 28.66 4.44
C LYS A 314 22.16 27.93 5.59
N PRO A 315 23.48 27.70 5.50
CA PRO A 315 24.21 26.94 6.52
C PRO A 315 24.13 27.54 7.93
N SER A 316 23.95 28.87 8.04
CA SER A 316 23.81 29.58 9.31
C SER A 316 22.52 29.24 10.09
N ASP A 317 21.49 28.76 9.39
CA ASP A 317 20.15 28.51 9.96
C ASP A 317 19.96 27.03 10.33
N CYS A 318 20.97 26.19 10.08
CA CYS A 318 20.93 24.77 10.38
C CYS A 318 21.25 24.53 11.87
N LYS A 319 20.22 24.23 12.68
CA LYS A 319 20.34 23.83 14.09
C LYS A 319 19.82 22.42 14.31
#